data_AF-A0A482WL70-F1
#
_entry.id   AF-A0A482WL70-F1
#
_cell.length_a   1.000
_cell.length_b   1.000
_cell.length_c   1.000
_cell.angle_alpha   90.00
_cell.angle_beta   90.00
_cell.angle_gamma   90.00
#
_symmetry.space_group_name_H-M   'P 1'
#
loop_
_entity.id
_entity.type
_entity.pdbx_description
1 polymer ?
#
loop_
_entity_poly.entity_id
_entity_poly.type
_entity_poly.pdbx_seq_one_letter_code
_entity_poly.pdbx_strand_id
1 'polypeptide(L)'
;MGLKSLTGWLQTLMFLLNYLDVDASPQVNAHSLLPVADDEGVNLLTSIKIPFDDPYLYFDSGIDGFPTFGLKPGSDIKQPYRLFMPEKFYPEFAITATVKLKSREGGFLFAVVNPLETIVQLGVQLASLGSGLTNISLLYTDVSKKYSSQTIASFEVPSSFSKWTRIAFKVTASDVALFFNCGKYEVVKVTRETQELVFDSASILYVGQAGLIIKGPLNRKAPQSTNIIWK
;
A
#
# COMPACT_ATOMS: atom_id res chain seq x y z
N MET A 1 -47.08 61.70 -20.52
CA MET A 1 -46.88 60.49 -21.34
C MET A 1 -45.42 60.48 -21.76
N GLY A 2 -44.62 59.55 -21.23
CA GLY A 2 -43.17 59.53 -21.45
C GLY A 2 -42.51 58.50 -20.55
N LEU A 3 -42.68 57.23 -20.90
CA LEU A 3 -41.99 56.08 -20.33
C LEU A 3 -40.49 56.23 -20.64
N LYS A 4 -39.65 56.46 -19.62
CA LYS A 4 -38.19 56.41 -19.75
C LYS A 4 -37.61 55.39 -18.76
N SER A 5 -37.18 54.28 -19.36
CA SER A 5 -36.05 53.42 -18.97
C SER A 5 -36.11 52.73 -17.59
N LEU A 6 -36.73 51.55 -17.57
CA LEU A 6 -36.58 50.51 -16.55
C LEU A 6 -35.34 49.61 -16.78
N THR A 7 -34.40 50.01 -17.65
CA THR A 7 -33.28 49.15 -18.08
C THR A 7 -32.08 49.15 -17.14
N GLY A 8 -32.01 50.05 -16.14
CA GLY A 8 -30.90 50.08 -15.17
C GLY A 8 -31.01 49.08 -14.01
N TRP A 9 -32.24 48.69 -13.64
CA TRP A 9 -32.48 47.84 -12.46
C TRP A 9 -32.44 46.35 -12.79
N LEU A 10 -32.79 45.96 -14.01
CA LEU A 10 -32.67 44.57 -14.47
C LEU A 10 -31.20 44.14 -14.64
N GLN A 11 -30.31 45.05 -15.06
CA GLN A 11 -28.87 44.76 -15.18
C GLN A 11 -28.22 44.52 -13.81
N THR A 12 -28.66 45.24 -12.78
CA THR A 12 -28.13 45.10 -11.41
C THR A 12 -28.70 43.85 -10.70
N LEU A 13 -29.95 43.47 -10.99
CA LEU A 13 -30.55 42.24 -10.48
C LEU A 13 -29.94 40.98 -11.14
N MET A 14 -29.50 41.07 -12.40
CA MET A 14 -28.76 39.99 -13.09
C MET A 14 -27.34 39.76 -12.51
N PHE A 15 -26.76 40.77 -11.85
CA PHE A 15 -25.48 40.61 -11.15
C PHE A 15 -25.63 40.00 -9.74
N LEU A 16 -26.79 40.16 -9.11
CA LEU A 16 -27.04 39.62 -7.77
C LEU A 16 -27.58 38.18 -7.76
N LEU A 17 -28.18 37.70 -8.86
CA LEU A 17 -28.59 36.30 -8.99
C LEU A 17 -27.46 35.34 -9.43
N ASN A 18 -26.28 35.86 -9.80
CA ASN A 18 -25.09 35.04 -10.06
C ASN A 18 -24.19 34.84 -8.83
N TYR A 19 -24.61 35.30 -7.65
CA TYR A 19 -23.80 35.21 -6.43
C TYR A 19 -24.34 34.20 -5.38
N LEU A 20 -25.37 33.43 -5.71
CA LEU A 20 -25.96 32.43 -4.83
C LEU A 20 -26.31 31.14 -5.59
N ASP A 21 -25.28 30.40 -5.99
CA ASP A 21 -25.29 28.93 -6.20
C ASP A 21 -23.93 28.45 -5.66
N VAL A 22 -23.87 27.92 -4.44
CA VAL A 22 -23.97 26.49 -4.10
C VAL A 22 -23.00 25.62 -4.91
N ASP A 23 -21.94 25.23 -4.20
CA ASP A 23 -21.12 24.04 -4.36
C ASP A 23 -20.11 23.99 -5.52
N ALA A 24 -18.89 24.41 -5.21
CA ALA A 24 -17.70 23.75 -5.71
C ALA A 24 -16.67 23.71 -4.57
N SER A 25 -16.80 22.65 -3.76
CA SER A 25 -15.76 22.07 -2.92
C SER A 25 -14.34 22.51 -3.32
N PRO A 26 -13.49 22.99 -2.38
CA PRO A 26 -12.08 23.11 -2.70
C PRO A 26 -11.64 21.69 -3.05
N GLN A 27 -11.35 21.45 -4.32
CA GLN A 27 -10.62 20.28 -4.77
C GLN A 27 -9.24 20.38 -4.12
N VAL A 28 -9.17 19.96 -2.86
CA VAL A 28 -7.95 19.57 -2.19
C VAL A 28 -7.46 18.41 -3.03
N ASN A 29 -6.62 18.74 -4.01
CA ASN A 29 -5.97 17.75 -4.84
C ASN A 29 -5.40 16.71 -3.87
N ALA A 30 -5.77 15.45 -4.03
CA ALA A 30 -5.22 14.36 -3.21
C ALA A 30 -3.68 14.26 -3.35
N HIS A 31 -3.09 15.01 -4.27
CA HIS A 31 -1.66 15.26 -4.40
C HIS A 31 -1.04 16.17 -3.31
N SER A 32 -1.82 16.97 -2.57
CA SER A 32 -1.30 17.90 -1.56
C SER A 32 -1.54 17.47 -0.11
N LEU A 33 -2.05 16.25 0.12
CA LEU A 33 -2.24 15.68 1.47
C LEU A 33 -1.24 14.57 1.82
N LEU A 34 -0.36 14.24 0.90
CA LEU A 34 0.88 13.55 1.23
C LEU A 34 1.91 14.64 1.52
N PRO A 35 2.74 14.51 2.57
CA PRO A 35 3.97 15.28 2.59
C PRO A 35 4.62 15.07 1.23
N VAL A 36 5.01 16.15 0.55
CA VAL A 36 5.95 16.06 -0.57
C VAL A 36 7.09 15.25 0.01
N ALA A 37 7.19 13.98 -0.42
CA ALA A 37 8.30 13.15 -0.02
C ALA A 37 9.52 13.88 -0.57
N ASP A 38 10.26 14.54 0.33
CA ASP A 38 11.70 14.58 0.16
C ASP A 38 12.14 13.15 -0.16
N ASP A 39 13.16 13.02 -1.00
CA ASP A 39 13.72 11.82 -1.63
C ASP A 39 14.24 10.76 -0.62
N GLU A 40 13.49 10.46 0.45
CA GLU A 40 13.75 9.56 1.57
C GLU A 40 12.78 8.36 1.59
N GLY A 41 12.17 8.04 0.46
CA GLY A 41 11.36 6.83 0.29
C GLY A 41 12.23 5.60 -0.01
N VAL A 42 11.95 4.47 0.64
CA VAL A 42 12.64 3.21 0.35
C VAL A 42 11.87 2.43 -0.71
N ASN A 43 12.50 2.19 -1.87
CA ASN A 43 11.92 1.34 -2.90
C ASN A 43 12.36 -0.13 -2.75
N LEU A 44 11.47 -0.98 -2.23
CA LEU A 44 11.75 -2.41 -2.03
C LEU A 44 11.95 -3.21 -3.31
N LEU A 45 11.55 -2.72 -4.49
CA LEU A 45 11.86 -3.41 -5.76
C LEU A 45 13.35 -3.44 -6.06
N THR A 46 14.13 -2.51 -5.51
CA THR A 46 15.59 -2.50 -5.69
C THR A 46 16.29 -3.70 -5.02
N SER A 47 15.55 -4.48 -4.21
CA SER A 47 16.00 -5.79 -3.71
C SER A 47 16.08 -6.88 -4.79
N ILE A 48 15.40 -6.69 -5.92
CA ILE A 48 15.42 -7.59 -7.07
C ILE A 48 16.64 -7.23 -7.95
N LYS A 49 17.59 -8.15 -8.05
CA LYS A 49 18.79 -7.98 -8.87
C LYS A 49 18.49 -8.25 -10.34
N ILE A 50 19.05 -7.42 -11.21
CA ILE A 50 19.01 -7.57 -12.68
C ILE A 50 20.46 -7.70 -13.18
N PRO A 51 20.80 -8.67 -14.07
CA PRO A 51 19.92 -9.70 -14.62
C PRO A 51 19.38 -10.65 -13.56
N PHE A 52 18.25 -11.30 -13.84
CA PHE A 52 17.64 -12.21 -12.87
C PHE A 52 18.48 -13.47 -12.73
N ASP A 53 18.98 -13.71 -11.51
CA ASP A 53 19.57 -15.01 -11.13
C ASP A 53 18.47 -16.05 -10.84
N ASP A 54 17.27 -15.60 -10.46
CA ASP A 54 16.11 -16.44 -10.13
C ASP A 54 15.21 -16.67 -11.36
N PRO A 55 15.02 -17.93 -11.83
CA PRO A 55 14.18 -18.25 -12.99
C PRO A 55 12.67 -18.05 -12.76
N TYR A 56 12.28 -17.84 -11.50
CA TYR A 56 10.91 -17.49 -11.12
C TYR A 56 10.61 -16.00 -11.28
N LEU A 57 11.62 -15.18 -11.63
CA LEU A 57 11.47 -13.75 -11.94
C LEU A 57 11.48 -13.50 -13.44
N TYR A 58 10.72 -12.51 -13.88
CA TYR A 58 10.64 -12.09 -15.28
C TYR A 58 10.12 -10.65 -15.36
N PHE A 59 10.26 -10.02 -16.52
CA PHE A 59 9.64 -8.72 -16.79
C PHE A 59 8.22 -8.90 -17.34
N ASP A 60 7.30 -8.05 -16.91
CA ASP A 60 5.96 -7.92 -17.49
C ASP A 60 5.64 -6.44 -17.72
N SER A 61 4.47 -6.12 -18.26
CA SER A 61 3.99 -4.76 -18.50
C SER A 61 3.25 -4.20 -17.28
N GLY A 62 3.66 -3.00 -16.87
CA GLY A 62 3.08 -2.18 -15.81
C GLY A 62 1.75 -1.55 -16.19
N ILE A 63 1.19 -0.73 -15.29
CA ILE A 63 -0.06 0.01 -15.55
C ILE A 63 0.10 1.09 -16.63
N ASP A 64 1.32 1.60 -16.77
CA ASP A 64 1.75 2.63 -17.70
C ASP A 64 2.43 2.05 -18.96
N GLY A 65 2.45 0.72 -19.09
CA GLY A 65 3.12 0.03 -20.20
C GLY A 65 4.63 -0.11 -20.05
N PHE A 66 5.23 0.44 -18.99
CA PHE A 66 6.65 0.27 -18.70
C PHE A 66 6.92 -1.09 -18.02
N PRO A 67 8.15 -1.63 -18.11
CA PRO A 67 8.50 -2.89 -17.45
C PRO A 67 8.25 -2.88 -15.95
N THR A 68 7.68 -3.97 -15.45
CA THR A 68 7.50 -4.28 -14.03
C THR A 68 8.08 -5.66 -13.75
N PHE A 69 8.35 -5.94 -12.48
CA PHE A 69 8.74 -7.27 -12.03
C PHE A 69 7.54 -8.17 -11.93
N GLY A 70 7.68 -9.36 -12.50
CA GLY A 70 6.78 -10.47 -12.38
C GLY A 70 7.40 -11.58 -11.51
N LEU A 71 6.62 -12.15 -10.61
CA LEU A 71 6.98 -13.20 -9.66
C LEU A 71 6.14 -14.45 -9.95
N LYS A 72 6.80 -15.56 -10.29
CA LYS A 72 6.20 -16.89 -10.35
C LYS A 72 6.13 -17.51 -8.94
N PRO A 73 5.22 -18.48 -8.71
CA PRO A 73 5.25 -19.30 -7.51
C PRO A 73 6.63 -19.96 -7.37
N GLY A 74 7.27 -19.81 -6.21
CA GLY A 74 8.62 -20.31 -5.95
C GLY A 74 9.74 -19.27 -6.05
N SER A 75 9.42 -18.02 -6.44
CA SER A 75 10.39 -16.91 -6.36
C SER A 75 10.91 -16.68 -4.95
N ASP A 76 12.22 -16.45 -4.83
CA ASP A 76 12.93 -16.27 -3.55
C ASP A 76 13.72 -14.96 -3.51
N ILE A 77 13.00 -13.83 -3.46
CA ILE A 77 13.60 -12.51 -3.29
C ILE A 77 13.78 -12.25 -1.80
N LYS A 78 15.05 -12.25 -1.35
CA LYS A 78 15.40 -11.94 0.03
C LYS A 78 16.68 -11.13 0.15
N GLN A 79 16.73 -10.23 1.14
CA GLN A 79 17.90 -9.42 1.47
C GLN A 79 17.98 -9.19 2.99
N PRO A 80 19.16 -8.90 3.55
CA PRO A 80 19.25 -8.36 4.91
C PRO A 80 18.40 -7.08 5.01
N TYR A 81 17.53 -6.99 6.02
CA TYR A 81 16.60 -5.85 6.14
C TYR A 81 17.32 -4.49 6.23
N ARG A 82 18.51 -4.48 6.83
CA ARG A 82 19.35 -3.29 7.07
C ARG A 82 19.78 -2.54 5.81
N LEU A 83 19.71 -3.19 4.66
CA LEU A 83 19.99 -2.52 3.37
C LEU A 83 18.85 -1.58 2.95
N PHE A 84 17.66 -1.77 3.51
CA PHE A 84 16.44 -1.06 3.11
C PHE A 84 15.77 -0.33 4.26
N MET A 85 16.00 -0.74 5.50
CA MET A 85 15.30 -0.18 6.66
C MET A 85 16.29 0.08 7.80
N PRO A 86 16.06 1.14 8.61
CA PRO A 86 16.86 1.39 9.79
C PRO A 86 16.64 0.30 10.85
N GLU A 87 17.59 0.16 11.78
CA GLU A 87 17.45 -0.78 12.91
C GLU A 87 16.25 -0.44 13.79
N LYS A 88 16.05 0.85 14.05
CA LYS A 88 14.89 1.40 14.74
C LYS A 88 13.97 2.04 13.71
N PHE A 89 12.86 1.37 13.42
CA PHE A 89 11.86 1.80 12.45
C PHE A 89 11.00 2.92 12.99
N TYR A 90 10.56 3.79 12.09
CA TYR A 90 9.82 5.00 12.42
C TYR A 90 8.47 4.70 13.10
N PRO A 91 8.03 5.56 14.02
CA PRO A 91 6.74 5.38 14.67
C PRO A 91 5.59 5.67 13.72
N GLU A 92 5.74 6.62 12.81
CA GLU A 92 4.75 6.96 11.81
C GLU A 92 5.39 6.83 10.43
N PHE A 93 4.66 6.22 9.50
CA PHE A 93 5.19 5.90 8.17
C PHE A 93 4.04 5.70 7.17
N ALA A 94 4.41 5.63 5.90
CA ALA A 94 3.52 5.24 4.83
C ALA A 94 4.08 4.04 4.06
N ILE A 95 3.20 3.19 3.57
CA ILE A 95 3.54 2.10 2.65
C ILE A 95 2.64 2.24 1.43
N THR A 96 3.21 2.21 0.24
CA THR A 96 2.50 2.28 -1.04
C THR A 96 2.78 1.02 -1.84
N ALA A 97 1.77 0.45 -2.49
CA ALA A 97 1.98 -0.70 -3.37
C ALA A 97 1.03 -0.64 -4.58
N THR A 98 1.52 -1.05 -5.74
CA THR A 98 0.71 -1.29 -6.93
C THR A 98 0.85 -2.74 -7.34
N VAL A 99 -0.22 -3.51 -7.27
CA VAL A 99 -0.17 -4.97 -7.38
C VAL A 99 -1.24 -5.49 -8.34
N LYS A 100 -0.91 -6.57 -9.06
CA LYS A 100 -1.84 -7.32 -9.92
C LYS A 100 -1.62 -8.82 -9.74
N LEU A 101 -2.46 -9.46 -8.94
CA LEU A 101 -2.43 -10.90 -8.70
C LEU A 101 -2.92 -11.71 -9.92
N LYS A 102 -2.34 -12.89 -10.13
CA LYS A 102 -2.78 -13.89 -11.11
C LYS A 102 -3.53 -15.06 -10.47
N SER A 103 -3.42 -15.25 -9.15
CA SER A 103 -4.26 -16.12 -8.35
C SER A 103 -4.99 -15.31 -7.30
N ARG A 104 -6.21 -15.73 -6.97
CA ARG A 104 -7.06 -15.06 -6.00
C ARG A 104 -6.57 -15.20 -4.56
N GLU A 105 -5.67 -16.13 -4.27
CA GLU A 105 -5.29 -16.50 -2.90
C GLU A 105 -4.57 -15.40 -2.13
N GLY A 106 -3.87 -14.49 -2.83
CA GLY A 106 -3.03 -13.48 -2.20
C GLY A 106 -1.65 -14.03 -1.82
N GLY A 107 -1.14 -13.54 -0.69
CA GLY A 107 0.20 -13.78 -0.17
C GLY A 107 0.78 -12.51 0.47
N PHE A 108 2.02 -12.60 0.93
CA PHE A 108 2.75 -11.42 1.39
C PHE A 108 3.23 -10.60 0.20
N LEU A 109 2.99 -9.29 0.24
CA LEU A 109 3.62 -8.36 -0.70
C LEU A 109 5.09 -8.19 -0.31
N PHE A 110 5.35 -7.99 0.97
CA PHE A 110 6.67 -8.09 1.59
C PHE A 110 6.52 -8.47 3.06
N ALA A 111 7.60 -8.96 3.65
CA ALA A 111 7.70 -9.20 5.07
C ALA A 111 9.16 -9.09 5.54
N VAL A 112 9.38 -8.36 6.63
CA VAL A 112 10.61 -8.47 7.43
C VAL A 112 10.34 -9.52 8.50
N VAL A 113 11.06 -10.63 8.44
CA VAL A 113 10.93 -11.74 9.38
C VAL A 113 12.14 -11.82 10.30
N ASN A 114 11.92 -12.28 11.52
CA ASN A 114 13.00 -12.51 12.49
C ASN A 114 14.00 -13.57 11.97
N PRO A 115 15.19 -13.73 12.59
CA PRO A 115 16.24 -14.64 12.10
C PRO A 115 15.83 -16.12 12.04
N LEU A 116 14.82 -16.51 12.84
CA LEU A 116 14.27 -17.87 12.83
C LEU A 116 13.15 -18.05 11.79
N GLU A 117 12.78 -16.98 11.08
CA GLU A 117 11.70 -16.91 10.10
C GLU A 117 10.32 -17.32 10.67
N THR A 118 10.11 -17.18 11.98
CA THR A 118 8.89 -17.59 12.69
C THR A 118 7.93 -16.45 12.99
N ILE A 119 8.42 -15.20 13.02
CA ILE A 119 7.63 -14.00 13.33
C ILE A 119 7.84 -12.94 12.25
N VAL A 120 6.74 -12.38 11.74
CA VAL A 120 6.76 -11.18 10.87
C VAL A 120 6.83 -9.95 11.76
N GLN A 121 7.96 -9.24 11.70
CA GLN A 121 8.17 -7.98 12.42
C GLN A 121 7.42 -6.82 11.74
N LEU A 122 7.48 -6.73 10.41
CA LEU A 122 6.74 -5.77 9.61
C LEU A 122 6.34 -6.42 8.29
N GLY A 123 5.11 -6.26 7.82
CA GLY A 123 4.73 -6.79 6.52
C GLY A 123 3.34 -6.41 6.07
N VAL A 124 3.07 -6.60 4.78
CA VAL A 124 1.73 -6.43 4.20
C VAL A 124 1.30 -7.74 3.57
N GLN A 125 0.12 -8.21 3.97
CA GLN A 125 -0.46 -9.46 3.49
C GLN A 125 -1.79 -9.20 2.78
N LEU A 126 -1.96 -9.84 1.63
CA LEU A 126 -3.25 -9.98 0.96
C LEU A 126 -3.77 -11.40 1.20
N ALA A 127 -5.03 -11.54 1.60
CA ALA A 127 -5.66 -12.84 1.78
C ALA A 127 -7.07 -12.85 1.17
N SER A 128 -7.35 -13.81 0.30
CA SER A 128 -8.70 -14.03 -0.23
C SER A 128 -9.68 -14.30 0.91
N LEU A 129 -10.81 -13.59 0.91
CA LEU A 129 -11.96 -13.94 1.75
C LEU A 129 -13.01 -14.75 0.97
N GLY A 130 -12.75 -15.05 -0.31
CA GLY A 130 -13.74 -15.61 -1.22
C GLY A 130 -14.65 -14.54 -1.82
N SER A 131 -15.50 -14.94 -2.77
CA SER A 131 -16.54 -14.06 -3.37
C SER A 131 -16.04 -12.74 -3.97
N GLY A 132 -14.76 -12.66 -4.36
CA GLY A 132 -14.17 -11.44 -4.92
C GLY A 132 -13.71 -10.41 -3.87
N LEU A 133 -13.72 -10.78 -2.60
CA LEU A 133 -13.26 -9.98 -1.47
C LEU A 133 -11.82 -10.38 -1.09
N THR A 134 -11.03 -9.40 -0.68
CA THR A 134 -9.67 -9.62 -0.18
C THR A 134 -9.47 -8.83 1.09
N ASN A 135 -8.86 -9.46 2.09
CA ASN A 135 -8.38 -8.79 3.28
C ASN A 135 -6.96 -8.26 3.03
N ILE A 136 -6.74 -6.98 3.34
CA ILE A 136 -5.43 -6.34 3.31
C ILE A 136 -5.00 -6.10 4.76
N SER A 137 -3.96 -6.79 5.19
CA SER A 137 -3.50 -6.79 6.58
C SER A 137 -2.11 -6.16 6.70
N LEU A 138 -1.97 -5.25 7.66
CA LEU A 138 -0.67 -4.69 8.08
C LEU A 138 -0.20 -5.43 9.34
N LEU A 139 0.92 -6.11 9.24
CA LEU A 139 1.58 -6.79 10.35
C LEU A 139 2.66 -5.90 10.94
N TYR A 140 2.70 -5.82 12.27
CA TYR A 140 3.67 -5.05 13.03
C TYR A 140 3.88 -5.70 14.40
N THR A 141 5.06 -6.26 14.64
CA THR A 141 5.34 -7.12 15.80
C THR A 141 6.68 -6.80 16.44
N ASP A 142 6.65 -6.33 17.67
CA ASP A 142 7.83 -6.25 18.52
C ASP A 142 8.15 -7.64 19.08
N VAL A 143 9.19 -8.27 18.52
CA VAL A 143 9.66 -9.62 18.87
C VAL A 143 10.24 -9.72 20.27
N SER A 144 10.60 -8.60 20.91
CA SER A 144 11.03 -8.59 22.31
C SER A 144 9.86 -8.78 23.29
N LYS A 145 8.62 -8.53 22.83
CA LYS A 145 7.41 -8.55 23.66
C LYS A 145 6.38 -9.59 23.24
N LYS A 146 6.39 -10.01 21.96
CA LYS A 146 5.39 -10.92 21.39
C LYS A 146 6.07 -12.18 20.85
N TYR A 147 5.45 -13.33 21.09
CA TYR A 147 5.92 -14.64 20.62
C TYR A 147 5.28 -15.07 19.28
N SER A 148 4.39 -14.26 18.72
CA SER A 148 3.70 -14.53 17.46
C SER A 148 3.45 -13.24 16.69
N SER A 149 3.37 -13.34 15.36
CA SER A 149 3.08 -12.21 14.47
C SER A 149 1.75 -11.55 14.82
N GLN A 150 1.73 -10.21 14.85
CA GLN A 150 0.56 -9.40 15.17
C GLN A 150 0.09 -8.63 13.94
N THR A 151 -1.21 -8.72 13.66
CA THR A 151 -1.88 -7.85 12.69
C THR A 151 -2.43 -6.64 13.43
N ILE A 152 -1.95 -5.44 13.11
CA ILE A 152 -2.40 -4.21 13.77
C ILE A 152 -3.57 -3.54 13.06
N ALA A 153 -3.75 -3.80 11.76
CA ALA A 153 -4.88 -3.30 10.99
C ALA A 153 -5.21 -4.28 9.86
N SER A 154 -6.50 -4.40 9.56
CA SER A 154 -7.05 -5.35 8.58
C SER A 154 -8.24 -4.70 7.91
N PHE A 155 -8.28 -4.74 6.57
CA PHE A 155 -9.30 -4.07 5.78
C PHE A 155 -9.86 -5.03 4.74
N GLU A 156 -11.17 -5.22 4.75
CA GLU A 156 -11.86 -5.98 3.72
C GLU A 156 -12.19 -5.07 2.54
N VAL A 157 -11.66 -5.40 1.35
CA VAL A 157 -11.94 -4.64 0.13
C VAL A 157 -12.67 -5.50 -0.91
N PRO A 158 -13.59 -4.91 -1.70
CA PRO A 158 -14.28 -5.61 -2.77
C PRO A 158 -13.42 -5.72 -4.04
N SER A 159 -12.26 -6.37 -3.92
CA SER A 159 -11.33 -6.60 -5.02
C SER A 159 -10.66 -7.97 -4.91
N SER A 160 -10.50 -8.61 -6.06
CA SER A 160 -9.68 -9.83 -6.21
C SER A 160 -8.23 -9.54 -6.62
N PHE A 161 -7.87 -8.26 -6.77
CA PHE A 161 -6.57 -7.81 -7.28
C PHE A 161 -6.17 -8.38 -8.65
N SER A 162 -7.14 -8.87 -9.43
CA SER A 162 -6.93 -9.40 -10.79
C SER A 162 -6.60 -8.32 -11.84
N LYS A 163 -6.82 -7.05 -11.50
CA LYS A 163 -6.39 -5.87 -12.24
C LYS A 163 -5.41 -5.07 -11.37
N TRP A 164 -4.60 -4.23 -12.02
CA TRP A 164 -3.73 -3.29 -11.32
C TRP A 164 -4.51 -2.50 -10.27
N THR A 165 -4.10 -2.67 -9.02
CA THR A 165 -4.76 -2.07 -7.87
C THR A 165 -3.70 -1.35 -7.05
N ARG A 166 -3.98 -0.09 -6.72
CA ARG A 166 -3.10 0.73 -5.87
C ARG A 166 -3.60 0.69 -4.45
N ILE A 167 -2.71 0.44 -3.51
CA ILE A 167 -3.00 0.51 -2.08
C ILE A 167 -1.97 1.40 -1.42
N ALA A 168 -2.37 2.10 -0.35
CA ALA A 168 -1.43 2.73 0.54
C ALA A 168 -1.92 2.65 1.99
N PHE A 169 -0.99 2.50 2.93
CA PHE A 169 -1.22 2.71 4.35
C PHE A 169 -0.62 4.04 4.76
N LYS A 170 -1.35 4.80 5.57
CA LYS A 170 -0.78 5.84 6.42
C LYS A 170 -0.90 5.36 7.86
N VAL A 171 0.23 5.24 8.54
CA VAL A 171 0.32 4.75 9.92
C VAL A 171 0.73 5.90 10.82
N THR A 172 -0.11 6.20 11.81
CA THR A 172 0.16 7.18 12.86
C THR A 172 0.30 6.48 14.21
N ALA A 173 0.63 7.22 15.27
CA ALA A 173 0.71 6.65 16.62
C ALA A 173 -0.60 5.96 17.09
N SER A 174 -1.75 6.39 16.58
CA SER A 174 -3.08 5.99 17.07
C SER A 174 -4.01 5.38 16.03
N ASP A 175 -3.68 5.44 14.75
CA ASP A 175 -4.52 4.88 13.69
C ASP A 175 -3.72 4.41 12.47
N VAL A 176 -4.39 3.58 11.68
CA VAL A 176 -3.96 3.16 10.36
C VAL A 176 -5.07 3.50 9.38
N ALA A 177 -4.76 4.31 8.37
CA ALA A 177 -5.67 4.60 7.27
C ALA A 177 -5.26 3.81 6.02
N LEU A 178 -6.21 3.10 5.42
CA LEU A 178 -6.04 2.50 4.10
C LEU A 178 -6.52 3.48 3.02
N PHE A 179 -5.71 3.65 1.99
CA PHE A 179 -6.09 4.25 0.72
C PHE A 179 -6.14 3.15 -0.34
N PHE A 180 -7.23 3.13 -1.10
CA PHE A 180 -7.51 2.12 -2.12
C PHE A 180 -7.84 2.82 -3.44
N ASN A 181 -7.09 2.52 -4.50
CA ASN A 181 -7.16 3.18 -5.81
C ASN A 181 -7.18 4.72 -5.72
N CYS A 182 -6.23 5.28 -4.96
CA CYS A 182 -6.04 6.72 -4.74
C CYS A 182 -7.13 7.43 -3.91
N GLY A 183 -8.14 6.71 -3.42
CA GLY A 183 -9.13 7.24 -2.47
C GLY A 183 -8.90 6.74 -1.05
N LYS A 184 -9.16 7.57 -0.03
CA LYS A 184 -9.19 7.11 1.37
C LYS A 184 -10.35 6.12 1.53
N TYR A 185 -10.05 4.91 1.98
CA TYR A 185 -11.03 3.82 2.09
C TYR A 185 -11.60 3.74 3.51
N GLU A 186 -10.75 3.48 4.49
CA GLU A 186 -11.15 3.27 5.88
C GLU A 186 -10.01 3.64 6.83
N VAL A 187 -10.35 3.92 8.10
CA VAL A 187 -9.38 4.18 9.18
C VAL A 187 -9.71 3.29 10.37
N VAL A 188 -8.71 2.55 10.85
CA VAL A 188 -8.80 1.73 12.05
C VAL A 188 -7.95 2.37 13.14
N LYS A 189 -8.53 2.57 14.33
CA LYS A 189 -7.75 3.00 15.50
C LYS A 189 -6.90 1.84 16.01
N VAL A 190 -5.65 2.11 16.34
CA VAL A 190 -4.69 1.12 16.82
C VAL A 190 -4.02 1.62 18.08
N THR A 191 -3.74 0.71 19.01
CA THR A 191 -2.89 0.98 20.17
C THR A 191 -1.66 0.12 20.05
N ARG A 192 -0.52 0.73 19.70
CA ARG A 192 0.76 0.03 19.60
C ARG A 192 1.54 0.15 20.90
N GLU A 193 1.88 -0.99 21.48
CA GLU A 193 2.71 -1.09 22.69
C GLU A 193 4.13 -0.56 22.45
N THR A 194 4.63 -0.74 21.22
CA THR A 194 5.93 -0.25 20.77
C THR A 194 5.71 0.64 19.57
N GLN A 195 5.94 1.94 19.75
CA GLN A 195 5.74 2.92 18.69
C GLN A 195 6.85 2.82 17.63
N GLU A 196 8.11 2.74 18.04
CA GLU A 196 9.25 2.53 17.14
C GLU A 196 9.71 1.07 17.17
N LEU A 197 9.59 0.36 16.05
CA LEU A 197 9.93 -1.05 15.99
C LEU A 197 11.45 -1.24 15.95
N VAL A 198 11.99 -2.05 16.85
CA VAL A 198 13.40 -2.48 16.73
C VAL A 198 13.42 -3.83 16.04
N PHE A 199 14.04 -3.88 14.87
CA PHE A 199 14.23 -5.14 14.14
C PHE A 199 15.32 -5.99 14.79
N ASP A 200 15.18 -7.31 14.73
CA ASP A 200 16.28 -8.19 15.10
C ASP A 200 17.45 -7.99 14.13
N SER A 201 18.67 -8.01 14.65
CA SER A 201 19.88 -7.67 13.88
C SER A 201 20.11 -8.51 12.62
N ALA A 202 19.66 -9.77 12.63
CA ALA A 202 19.79 -10.70 11.51
C ALA A 202 18.45 -10.93 10.77
N SER A 203 17.50 -10.01 10.91
CA SER A 203 16.22 -10.12 10.20
C SER A 203 16.37 -10.03 8.69
N ILE A 204 15.40 -10.63 8.01
CA ILE A 204 15.45 -10.82 6.57
C ILE A 204 14.23 -10.16 5.96
N LEU A 205 14.46 -9.27 4.99
CA LEU A 205 13.41 -8.75 4.13
C LEU A 205 13.13 -9.76 3.03
N TYR A 206 11.87 -10.16 2.89
CA TYR A 206 11.33 -10.92 1.77
C TYR A 206 10.36 -10.07 0.95
N VAL A 207 10.38 -10.25 -0.37
CA VAL A 207 9.38 -9.68 -1.29
C VAL A 207 8.61 -10.82 -1.96
N GLY A 208 7.27 -10.73 -1.95
CA GLY A 208 6.40 -11.77 -2.49
C GLY A 208 6.20 -13.01 -1.62
N GLN A 209 6.76 -13.05 -0.40
CA GLN A 209 6.59 -14.13 0.59
C GLN A 209 7.04 -13.66 2.00
N ALA A 210 7.00 -14.56 2.99
CA ALA A 210 7.48 -14.32 4.35
C ALA A 210 8.38 -15.47 4.88
N GLY A 211 9.40 -15.87 4.11
CA GLY A 211 10.34 -16.92 4.52
C GLY A 211 9.83 -18.35 4.36
N LEU A 212 10.69 -19.32 4.67
CA LEU A 212 10.49 -20.75 4.46
C LEU A 212 9.56 -21.40 5.50
N ILE A 213 9.48 -20.82 6.70
CA ILE A 213 8.64 -21.35 7.79
C ILE A 213 7.22 -20.78 7.71
N ILE A 214 7.05 -19.45 7.74
CA ILE A 214 5.73 -18.80 7.65
C ILE A 214 5.15 -18.93 6.23
N LYS A 215 5.97 -18.83 5.18
CA LYS A 215 5.58 -18.95 3.76
C LYS A 215 4.64 -17.82 3.33
N GLY A 216 3.47 -18.16 2.80
CA GLY A 216 2.56 -17.22 2.14
C GLY A 216 3.08 -16.64 0.82
N PRO A 217 3.62 -17.48 -0.11
CA PRO A 217 4.08 -16.98 -1.39
C PRO A 217 2.91 -16.40 -2.17
N LEU A 218 3.16 -15.27 -2.81
CA LEU A 218 2.21 -14.62 -3.69
C LEU A 218 1.83 -15.58 -4.83
N ASN A 219 0.53 -15.80 -5.01
CA ASN A 219 -0.04 -16.61 -6.11
C ASN A 219 0.30 -18.10 -6.08
N ARG A 220 0.39 -18.70 -4.89
CA ARG A 220 0.69 -20.13 -4.69
C ARG A 220 0.05 -21.10 -5.71
N LYS A 221 -1.22 -20.91 -6.12
CA LYS A 221 -1.91 -21.75 -7.12
C LYS A 221 -2.08 -21.16 -8.51
N ALA A 222 -1.42 -20.05 -8.86
CA ALA A 222 -1.54 -19.53 -10.21
C ALA A 222 -0.75 -20.39 -11.22
N PRO A 223 -1.34 -20.74 -12.37
CA PRO A 223 -0.59 -21.38 -13.46
C PRO A 223 0.38 -20.41 -14.16
N GLN A 224 0.28 -19.11 -13.86
CA GLN A 224 1.08 -18.02 -14.43
C GLN A 224 1.34 -16.93 -13.38
N SER A 225 2.15 -15.94 -13.70
CA SER A 225 2.94 -15.19 -12.74
C SER A 225 2.54 -13.72 -12.57
N THR A 226 2.86 -13.12 -11.42
CA THR A 226 2.24 -11.87 -10.95
C THR A 226 3.16 -10.69 -10.90
N ASN A 227 2.60 -9.52 -11.19
CA ASN A 227 3.38 -8.31 -11.22
C ASN A 227 3.24 -7.50 -9.93
N ILE A 228 4.37 -7.00 -9.43
CA ILE A 228 4.43 -6.07 -8.31
C ILE A 228 5.19 -4.82 -8.78
N ILE A 229 4.56 -3.66 -8.62
CA ILE A 229 5.20 -2.35 -8.72
C ILE A 229 5.19 -1.72 -7.33
N TRP A 230 6.36 -1.50 -6.74
CA TRP A 230 6.51 -0.56 -5.63
C TRP A 230 6.92 0.79 -6.22
N LYS A 231 6.15 1.85 -5.92
CA LYS A 231 6.55 3.24 -6.14
C LYS A 231 6.52 3.93 -4.78
#